data_AF-A0A251VH95-F1
#
_entry.id   AF-A0A251VH95-F1
#
_cell.length_a   1.000
_cell.length_b   1.000
_cell.length_c   1.000
_cell.angle_alpha   90.00
_cell.angle_beta   90.00
_cell.angle_gamma   90.00
#
_symmetry.space_group_name_H-M   'P 1'
#
loop_
_entity.id
_entity.type
_entity.pdbx_description
1 polymer ?
#
loop_
_entity_poly.entity_id
_entity_poly.type
_entity_poly.pdbx_seq_one_letter_code
_entity_poly.pdbx_strand_id
1 'polypeptide(L)'
;MCLMQSYLGANVLYPRTIIPVMQYDIPIVIRNIFNLSAPGTKNCRAPIIEAEVKQDSVAYVKGFATIDNLALVNVEGMAGVPGTASAIFAAVKDVGANVIMISQQ
;
A
#
# COMPACT_ATOMS: atom_id res chain seq x y z
N MET A 1 3.96 0.54 -6.10
CA MET A 1 4.94 0.62 -4.99
C MET A 1 4.64 1.81 -4.07
N CYS A 2 4.64 3.04 -4.58
CA CYS A 2 4.46 4.22 -3.72
C CYS A 2 3.15 4.24 -2.92
N LEU A 3 2.03 3.86 -3.53
CA LEU A 3 0.74 3.75 -2.80
C LEU A 3 0.83 2.76 -1.65
N MET A 4 1.28 1.52 -1.91
CA MET A 4 1.37 0.48 -0.88
C MET A 4 2.31 0.87 0.27
N GLN A 5 3.47 1.50 -0.02
CA GLN A 5 4.35 1.99 1.04
C GLN A 5 3.72 3.14 1.84
N SER A 6 3.03 4.07 1.17
CA SER A 6 2.31 5.17 1.83
C SER A 6 1.16 4.67 2.71
N TYR A 7 0.50 3.58 2.32
CA TYR A 7 -0.56 2.94 3.10
C TYR A 7 -0.01 2.13 4.29
N LEU A 8 1.18 1.52 4.14
CA LEU A 8 1.75 0.60 5.13
C LEU A 8 2.79 1.25 6.07
N GLY A 9 2.86 2.59 6.13
CA GLY A 9 3.66 3.29 7.16
C GLY A 9 4.86 4.08 6.66
N ALA A 10 5.05 4.27 5.35
CA ALA A 10 5.99 5.27 4.87
C ALA A 10 5.44 6.67 5.13
N ASN A 11 5.95 7.34 6.17
CA ASN A 11 5.55 8.70 6.59
C ASN A 11 6.02 9.82 5.63
N VAL A 12 6.03 9.55 4.33
CA VAL A 12 6.62 10.46 3.32
C VAL A 12 5.56 11.02 2.38
N LEU A 13 4.59 10.20 1.97
CA LEU A 13 3.51 10.63 1.10
C LEU A 13 2.19 10.09 1.62
N TYR A 14 1.13 10.89 1.53
CA TYR A 14 -0.20 10.45 1.87
C TYR A 14 -0.89 9.90 0.62
N PRO A 15 -1.52 8.70 0.64
CA PRO A 15 -2.03 8.07 -0.58
C PRO A 15 -2.96 8.98 -1.40
N ARG A 16 -3.82 9.75 -0.75
CA ARG A 16 -4.78 10.64 -1.41
C ARG A 16 -4.12 11.74 -2.25
N THR A 17 -2.88 12.14 -1.95
CA THR A 17 -2.15 13.15 -2.72
C THR A 17 -1.42 12.58 -3.92
N ILE A 18 -1.16 11.27 -3.93
CA ILE A 18 -0.42 10.57 -4.99
C ILE A 18 -1.34 10.09 -6.11
N ILE A 19 -2.59 9.72 -5.79
CA ILE A 19 -3.57 9.18 -6.75
C ILE A 19 -3.67 10.01 -8.04
N PRO A 20 -3.91 11.33 -8.02
CA PRO A 20 -4.04 12.10 -9.25
C PRO A 20 -2.74 12.12 -10.06
N VAL A 21 -1.60 12.26 -9.39
CA VAL A 21 -0.28 12.31 -10.03
C VAL A 21 0.03 10.98 -10.74
N MET A 22 -0.41 9.86 -10.17
CA MET A 22 -0.32 8.54 -10.82
C MET A 22 -1.29 8.39 -12.00
N GLN A 23 -2.52 8.92 -11.90
CA GLN A 23 -3.50 8.86 -13.00
C GLN A 23 -3.03 9.60 -14.26
N TYR A 24 -2.27 10.68 -14.08
CA TYR A 24 -1.70 11.46 -15.18
C TYR A 24 -0.26 11.06 -15.53
N ASP A 25 0.24 9.93 -15.03
CA ASP A 25 1.60 9.42 -15.30
C ASP A 25 2.71 10.44 -15.02
N ILE A 26 2.51 11.34 -14.05
CA ILE A 26 3.48 12.38 -13.71
C ILE A 26 4.58 11.78 -12.81
N PRO A 27 5.87 11.82 -13.20
CA PRO A 27 6.95 11.24 -12.41
C PRO A 27 7.20 12.03 -11.12
N ILE A 28 7.25 11.31 -9.98
CA ILE A 28 7.54 11.88 -8.66
C ILE A 28 8.94 11.49 -8.22
N VAL A 29 9.71 12.47 -7.72
CA VAL A 29 11.01 12.24 -7.07
C VAL A 29 10.96 12.79 -5.66
N ILE A 30 11.16 11.92 -4.68
CA ILE A 30 11.25 12.28 -3.27
C ILE A 30 12.70 12.66 -2.98
N ARG A 31 12.94 13.87 -2.50
CA ARG A 31 14.28 14.39 -2.18
C ARG A 31 14.39 14.79 -0.71
N ASN A 32 15.61 14.71 -0.20
CA ASN A 32 15.93 15.20 1.14
C ASN A 32 16.43 16.66 1.06
N ILE A 33 15.72 17.59 1.70
CA ILE A 33 16.08 19.02 1.71
C ILE A 33 17.43 19.31 2.41
N PHE A 34 17.86 18.43 3.33
CA PHE A 34 19.14 18.54 4.02
C PHE A 34 20.31 18.03 3.17
N ASN A 35 20.04 17.33 2.06
CA ASN A 35 21.06 16.85 1.14
C ASN A 35 20.52 16.86 -0.31
N LEU A 36 20.50 18.05 -0.92
CA LEU A 36 19.97 18.27 -2.27
C LEU A 36 20.78 17.57 -3.37
N SER A 37 22.05 17.25 -3.10
CA SER A 37 22.93 16.54 -4.03
C SER A 37 22.58 15.05 -4.15
N ALA A 38 21.83 14.50 -3.20
CA ALA A 38 21.40 13.10 -3.26
C ALA A 38 20.36 12.89 -4.38
N PRO A 39 20.42 11.76 -5.11
CA PRO A 39 19.51 11.48 -6.23
C PRO A 39 18.04 11.30 -5.80
N GLY A 40 17.79 11.01 -4.53
CA GLY A 40 16.45 10.79 -3.96
C GLY A 40 15.83 9.46 -4.37
N THR A 41 14.57 9.26 -3.99
CA THR A 41 13.78 8.08 -4.39
C THR A 41 12.90 8.46 -5.57
N LYS A 42 13.18 7.89 -6.74
CA LYS A 42 12.36 8.07 -7.95
C LYS A 42 11.25 7.02 -7.98
N ASN A 43 10.02 7.46 -8.15
CA ASN A 43 8.93 6.55 -8.45
C ASN A 43 8.96 6.21 -9.94
N CYS A 44 9.57 5.07 -10.25
CA CYS A 44 9.58 4.54 -11.60
C CYS A 44 8.27 3.78 -11.84
N ARG A 45 7.45 4.25 -12.78
CA ARG A 45 6.81 3.31 -13.72
C ARG A 45 7.94 2.44 -14.29
N ALA A 46 7.73 1.13 -14.39
CA ALA A 46 8.63 0.33 -15.24
C ALA A 46 8.67 1.01 -16.61
N PRO A 47 9.82 1.07 -17.31
CA PRO A 47 9.83 1.68 -18.62
C PRO A 47 8.79 0.92 -19.45
N ILE A 48 7.73 1.60 -19.92
CA ILE A 48 7.04 1.12 -21.11
C ILE A 48 7.96 1.57 -22.23
N ILE A 49 9.07 0.84 -22.36
CA ILE A 49 9.85 0.83 -23.57
C ILE A 49 9.25 -0.32 -24.36
N GLU A 50 8.51 0.03 -25.40
CA GLU A 50 8.43 -0.80 -26.59
C GLU A 50 9.86 -1.10 -27.03
N ALA A 51 10.43 -2.21 -26.56
CA ALA A 51 11.53 -2.94 -27.18
C ALA A 51 11.95 -4.10 -26.27
N GLU A 52 11.72 -5.30 -26.78
CA GLU A 52 12.59 -6.45 -26.62
C GLU A 52 12.72 -7.05 -25.21
N VAL A 53 11.92 -8.09 -25.01
CA VAL A 53 12.26 -9.34 -24.32
C VAL A 53 13.74 -9.42 -23.89
N LYS A 54 13.99 -9.17 -22.60
CA LYS A 54 14.96 -9.96 -21.84
C LYS A 54 14.24 -10.61 -20.68
N GLN A 55 13.96 -11.90 -20.87
CA GLN A 55 13.64 -12.86 -19.84
C GLN A 55 14.76 -12.84 -18.80
N ASP A 56 14.52 -12.18 -17.68
CA ASP A 56 15.02 -12.47 -16.34
C ASP A 56 14.47 -11.41 -15.37
N SER A 57 13.15 -11.19 -15.39
CA SER A 57 12.51 -10.33 -14.39
C SER A 57 12.42 -11.08 -13.06
N VAL A 58 13.57 -11.29 -12.42
CA VAL A 58 13.64 -11.68 -11.02
C VAL A 58 12.95 -10.56 -10.23
N ALA A 59 11.78 -10.86 -9.68
CA ALA A 59 11.04 -9.92 -8.87
C ALA A 59 11.79 -9.69 -7.55
N TYR A 60 12.62 -8.66 -7.49
CA TYR A 60 13.32 -8.29 -6.27
C TYR A 60 12.38 -7.64 -5.27
N VAL A 61 12.57 -7.95 -3.99
CA VAL A 61 11.92 -7.26 -2.87
C VAL A 61 12.38 -5.80 -2.88
N LYS A 62 11.42 -4.87 -3.06
CA LYS A 62 11.73 -3.43 -3.18
C LYS A 62 11.77 -2.69 -1.84
N GLY A 63 11.29 -3.31 -0.77
CA GLY A 63 11.30 -2.73 0.56
C GLY A 63 10.45 -3.52 1.55
N PHE A 64 10.69 -3.27 2.83
CA PHE A 64 9.92 -3.78 3.95
C PHE A 64 9.20 -2.61 4.62
N ALA A 65 8.02 -2.88 5.17
CA ALA A 65 7.26 -1.93 5.97
C ALA A 65 6.71 -2.67 7.19
N THR A 66 6.76 -2.01 8.35
CA THR A 66 6.26 -2.54 9.61
C THR A 66 5.17 -1.62 10.13
N ILE A 67 4.12 -2.21 10.69
CA ILE A 67 3.04 -1.49 11.36
C ILE A 67 3.00 -2.04 12.78
N ASP A 68 3.33 -1.17 13.73
CA ASP A 68 3.33 -1.51 15.14
C ASP A 68 1.93 -1.28 15.77
N ASN A 69 1.73 -1.81 16.98
CA ASN A 69 0.52 -1.63 17.78
C ASN A 69 -0.79 -2.10 17.11
N LEU A 70 -0.76 -3.31 16.54
CA LEU A 70 -1.92 -3.95 15.95
C LEU A 70 -2.54 -4.99 16.90
N ALA A 71 -3.87 -5.05 16.91
CA ALA A 71 -4.62 -6.14 17.50
C ALA A 71 -5.12 -7.08 16.39
N LEU A 72 -4.95 -8.38 16.58
CA LEU A 72 -5.49 -9.40 15.68
C LEU A 72 -6.79 -9.96 16.27
N VAL A 73 -7.86 -9.93 15.47
CA VAL A 73 -9.15 -10.54 15.82
C VAL A 73 -9.43 -11.65 14.83
N ASN A 74 -9.51 -12.89 15.33
CA ASN A 74 -9.90 -14.04 14.53
C ASN A 74 -11.39 -14.32 14.73
N VAL A 75 -12.13 -14.54 13.63
CA VAL A 75 -13.56 -14.85 13.67
C VAL A 75 -13.82 -16.13 12.89
N GLU A 76 -14.33 -17.15 13.57
CA GLU A 76 -14.70 -18.43 12.98
C GLU A 76 -16.18 -18.45 12.59
N GLY A 77 -16.54 -19.29 11.63
CA GLY A 77 -17.94 -19.48 11.23
C GLY A 77 -18.52 -18.38 10.32
N MET A 78 -17.68 -17.56 9.69
CA MET A 78 -18.13 -16.56 8.70
C MET A 78 -18.60 -17.17 7.37
N ALA A 79 -18.20 -18.40 7.04
CA ALA A 79 -18.54 -19.05 5.78
C ALA A 79 -19.97 -19.61 5.79
N GLY A 80 -20.73 -19.33 4.72
CA GLY A 80 -22.04 -19.95 4.48
C GLY A 80 -23.25 -19.28 5.11
N VAL A 81 -23.07 -18.25 5.94
CA VAL A 81 -24.18 -17.46 6.51
C VAL A 81 -24.14 -16.02 5.98
N PRO A 82 -25.04 -15.66 5.06
CA PRO A 82 -25.16 -14.27 4.60
C PRO A 82 -25.42 -13.32 5.77
N GLY A 83 -24.73 -12.17 5.78
CA GLY A 83 -24.91 -11.14 6.80
C GLY A 83 -23.90 -11.16 7.96
N THR A 84 -23.19 -12.27 8.19
CA THR A 84 -22.21 -12.38 9.29
C THR A 84 -21.09 -11.34 9.16
N ALA A 85 -20.53 -11.16 7.96
CA ALA A 85 -19.52 -10.13 7.72
C ALA A 85 -20.02 -8.72 8.03
N SER A 86 -21.27 -8.41 7.62
CA SER A 86 -21.88 -7.11 7.90
C SER A 86 -22.07 -6.87 9.38
N ALA A 87 -22.48 -7.90 10.15
CA ALA A 87 -22.65 -7.80 11.59
C ALA A 87 -21.31 -7.53 12.30
N ILE A 88 -20.24 -8.21 11.87
CA ILE A 88 -18.89 -8.00 12.40
C ILE A 88 -18.41 -6.57 12.11
N PHE A 89 -18.48 -6.11 10.86
CA PHE A 89 -18.05 -4.75 10.54
C PHE A 89 -18.94 -3.66 11.16
N ALA A 90 -20.23 -3.95 11.38
CA ALA A 90 -21.10 -3.06 12.14
C ALA A 90 -20.63 -2.93 13.60
N ALA A 91 -20.35 -4.04 14.28
CA ALA A 91 -19.85 -4.01 15.66
C ALA A 91 -18.50 -3.26 15.76
N VAL A 92 -17.59 -3.46 14.81
CA VAL A 92 -16.31 -2.74 14.74
C VAL A 92 -16.52 -1.23 14.51
N LYS A 93 -17.48 -0.87 13.65
CA LYS A 93 -17.85 0.53 13.41
C LYS A 93 -18.44 1.18 14.65
N ASP A 94 -19.30 0.48 15.39
CA ASP A 94 -19.99 1.02 16.57
C ASP A 94 -19.02 1.41 17.69
N VAL A 95 -17.88 0.72 17.80
CA VAL A 95 -16.79 1.07 18.72
C VAL A 95 -15.78 2.07 18.13
N GLY A 96 -15.98 2.51 16.87
CA GLY A 96 -15.12 3.47 16.18
C GLY A 96 -13.72 2.93 15.84
N ALA A 97 -13.54 1.61 15.79
CA ALA A 97 -12.25 1.00 15.48
C ALA A 97 -12.00 0.95 13.96
N ASN A 98 -10.75 1.17 13.55
CA ASN A 98 -10.35 1.12 12.15
C ASN A 98 -9.79 -0.26 11.79
N VAL A 99 -10.22 -0.81 10.64
CA VAL A 99 -9.73 -2.09 10.12
C VAL A 99 -8.70 -1.82 9.04
N ILE A 100 -7.45 -2.22 9.28
CA ILE A 100 -6.35 -1.97 8.33
C ILE A 100 -6.10 -3.13 7.36
N MET A 101 -6.50 -4.35 7.71
CA MET A 101 -6.30 -5.56 6.93
C MET A 101 -7.38 -6.57 7.24
N ILE A 102 -7.83 -7.28 6.20
CA ILE A 102 -8.77 -8.41 6.30
C ILE A 102 -8.11 -9.58 5.58
N SER A 103 -8.08 -10.73 6.22
CA SER A 103 -7.69 -12.00 5.61
C SER A 103 -8.81 -13.01 5.84
N GLN A 104 -9.23 -13.67 4.77
CA GLN A 104 -10.19 -14.76 4.80
C GLN A 104 -9.51 -15.96 4.15
N GLN A 105 -9.66 -17.12 4.77
CA GLN A 105 -9.24 -18.41 4.23
C GLN A 105 -10.37 -19.01 3.39
#